data_AF-A0AA37I845-F1
#
_entry.id   AF-A0AA37I845-F1
#
_cell.length_a   1.000
_cell.length_b   1.000
_cell.length_c   1.000
_cell.angle_alpha   90.00
_cell.angle_beta   90.00
_cell.angle_gamma   90.00
#
_symmetry.space_group_name_H-M   'P 1'
#
loop_
_entity.id
_entity.type
_entity.pdbx_description
1 polymer ?
#
loop_
_entity_poly.entity_id
_entity_poly.type
_entity_poly.pdbx_seq_one_letter_code
_entity_poly.pdbx_strand_id
1 'polypeptide(L)'
;MIEIEKGSGNVYADLGTADADEMRVKAQLASKIGEIIKTRRWTQQRASEVLGISQPKLSQLLRGQFRGISEAKMLELLARVEVVFAA
;
A
#
# COMPACT_ATOMS: atom_id res chain seq x y z
N MET A 1 27.31 -18.28 -15.65
CA MET A 1 26.99 -18.43 -14.22
C MET A 1 26.25 -17.17 -13.81
N ILE A 2 25.06 -17.26 -13.23
CA ILE A 2 24.33 -16.09 -12.75
C ILE A 2 24.73 -15.89 -11.29
N GLU A 3 25.25 -14.72 -10.96
CA GLU A 3 25.54 -14.34 -9.58
C GLU A 3 24.23 -13.98 -8.86
N ILE A 4 24.06 -14.51 -7.64
CA ILE A 4 22.87 -14.28 -6.81
C ILE A 4 23.35 -13.66 -5.50
N GLU A 5 22.79 -12.50 -5.16
CA GLU A 5 23.06 -11.81 -3.91
C GLU A 5 21.91 -11.98 -2.93
N LYS A 6 22.23 -12.14 -1.64
CA LYS A 6 21.22 -12.24 -0.58
C LYS A 6 20.77 -10.82 -0.19
N GLY A 7 19.50 -10.50 -0.41
CA GLY A 7 18.92 -9.22 -0.02
C GLY A 7 18.87 -8.99 1.49
N SER A 8 18.87 -7.73 1.91
CA SER A 8 18.77 -7.31 3.33
C SER A 8 17.37 -7.51 3.91
N GLY A 9 16.39 -7.78 3.05
CA GLY A 9 14.97 -7.81 3.39
C GLY A 9 14.27 -6.49 3.11
N ASN A 10 15.00 -5.38 2.90
CA ASN A 10 14.46 -4.12 2.35
C ASN A 10 14.95 -3.93 0.90
N VAL A 11 14.11 -4.31 -0.06
CA VAL A 11 14.44 -4.18 -1.50
C VAL A 11 14.77 -2.74 -1.90
N TYR A 12 14.20 -1.72 -1.25
CA TYR A 12 14.51 -0.34 -1.57
C TYR A 12 15.93 0.05 -1.13
N ALA A 13 16.40 -0.52 -0.01
CA ALA A 13 17.77 -0.33 0.47
C ALA A 13 18.76 -1.09 -0.40
N ASP A 14 18.41 -2.33 -0.77
CA ASP A 14 19.21 -3.16 -1.69
C ASP A 14 19.40 -2.48 -3.06
N LEU A 15 18.41 -1.69 -3.50
CA LEU A 15 18.46 -0.90 -4.74
C LEU A 15 19.06 0.52 -4.56
N GLY A 16 19.53 0.88 -3.37
CA GLY A 16 20.18 2.17 -3.12
C GLY A 16 19.24 3.39 -3.13
N THR A 17 17.96 3.20 -2.82
CA THR A 17 16.99 4.31 -2.81
C THR A 17 17.15 5.15 -1.54
N ALA A 18 17.22 6.48 -1.68
CA ALA A 18 17.44 7.39 -0.54
C ALA A 18 16.31 7.37 0.51
N ASP A 19 15.09 7.05 0.10
CA ASP A 19 13.87 6.95 0.93
C ASP A 19 13.51 5.49 1.26
N ALA A 20 14.51 4.60 1.35
CA ALA A 20 14.28 3.15 1.43
C ALA A 20 13.37 2.70 2.58
N ASP A 21 13.52 3.26 3.77
CA ASP A 21 12.71 2.88 4.94
C ASP A 21 11.27 3.39 4.82
N GLU A 22 11.09 4.64 4.37
CA GLU A 22 9.76 5.21 4.09
C GLU A 22 9.03 4.41 3.01
N MET A 23 9.73 4.03 1.93
CA MET A 23 9.16 3.21 0.86
C MET A 23 8.78 1.82 1.34
N ARG A 24 9.59 1.20 2.21
CA ARG A 24 9.24 -0.08 2.84
C ARG A 24 7.95 0.03 3.64
N VAL A 25 7.80 1.06 4.47
CA VAL A 25 6.59 1.28 5.28
C VAL A 25 5.38 1.49 4.37
N LYS A 26 5.48 2.35 3.34
CA LYS A 26 4.37 2.57 2.40
C LYS A 26 3.99 1.31 1.62
N ALA A 27 4.95 0.48 1.24
CA ALA A 27 4.69 -0.80 0.59
C ALA A 27 3.90 -1.75 1.50
N GLN A 28 4.28 -1.84 2.77
CA GLN A 28 3.57 -2.64 3.77
C GLN A 28 2.13 -2.13 3.98
N LEU A 29 1.93 -0.82 4.08
CA LEU A 29 0.61 -0.21 4.20
C LEU A 29 -0.27 -0.48 2.96
N ALA A 30 0.28 -0.31 1.75
CA ALA A 30 -0.42 -0.60 0.51
C ALA A 30 -0.85 -2.06 0.42
N SER A 31 0.04 -3.00 0.79
CA SER A 31 -0.26 -4.44 0.82
C SER A 31 -1.42 -4.73 1.77
N LYS A 32 -1.37 -4.20 3.00
CA LYS A 32 -2.40 -4.45 4.01
C LYS A 32 -3.76 -3.87 3.63
N ILE A 33 -3.79 -2.68 3.03
CA ILE A 33 -5.02 -2.11 2.46
C ILE A 33 -5.60 -3.05 1.38
N GLY A 34 -4.76 -3.53 0.46
CA GLY A 34 -5.17 -4.46 -0.60
C GLY A 34 -5.71 -5.79 -0.06
N GLU A 35 -5.06 -6.34 0.96
CA GLU A 35 -5.49 -7.57 1.64
C GLU A 35 -6.87 -7.42 2.30
N ILE A 36 -7.11 -6.30 2.98
CA ILE A 36 -8.41 -6.03 3.62
C ILE A 36 -9.51 -5.89 2.55
N ILE A 37 -9.26 -5.13 1.48
CA ILE A 37 -10.20 -4.98 0.35
C ILE A 37 -10.54 -6.35 -0.25
N LYS A 38 -9.52 -7.19 -0.48
CA LYS A 38 -9.69 -8.54 -1.02
C LYS A 38 -10.48 -9.45 -0.07
N THR A 39 -10.13 -9.45 1.21
CA THR A 39 -10.80 -10.27 2.23
C THR A 39 -12.27 -9.92 2.38
N ARG A 40 -12.59 -8.62 2.28
CA ARG A 40 -13.98 -8.12 2.30
C ARG A 40 -14.73 -8.27 0.98
N ARG A 41 -14.08 -8.79 -0.06
CA ARG A 41 -14.63 -8.94 -1.42
C ARG A 41 -15.19 -7.64 -1.98
N TRP A 42 -14.56 -6.51 -1.64
CA TRP A 42 -14.97 -5.22 -2.17
C TRP A 42 -14.49 -5.06 -3.60
N THR A 43 -15.35 -4.52 -4.45
CA THR A 43 -14.92 -3.99 -5.75
C THR A 43 -14.02 -2.78 -5.51
N GLN A 44 -13.16 -2.46 -6.49
CA GLN A 44 -12.37 -1.23 -6.40
C GLN A 44 -13.27 0.01 -6.27
N GLN A 45 -14.46 0.02 -6.90
CA GLN A 45 -15.41 1.13 -6.77
C GLN A 45 -15.90 1.29 -5.33
N ARG A 46 -16.39 0.21 -4.70
CA ARG A 46 -16.84 0.25 -3.29
C ARG A 46 -15.72 0.65 -2.34
N ALA A 47 -14.52 0.12 -2.55
CA ALA A 47 -13.36 0.48 -1.74
C ALA A 47 -12.99 1.97 -1.91
N SER A 48 -13.13 2.52 -3.11
CA SER A 48 -12.89 3.94 -3.40
C SER A 48 -13.87 4.84 -2.64
N GLU A 49 -15.14 4.46 -2.59
CA GLU A 49 -16.19 5.17 -1.83
C GLU A 49 -15.89 5.17 -0.33
N VAL A 50 -15.57 4.00 0.25
CA VAL A 50 -15.20 3.87 1.67
C VAL A 50 -13.94 4.67 2.00
N LEU A 51 -12.94 4.61 1.13
CA LEU A 51 -11.67 5.30 1.34
C LEU A 51 -11.75 6.80 1.09
N GLY A 52 -12.78 7.29 0.39
CA GLY A 52 -12.91 8.68 -0.02
C GLY A 52 -11.80 9.12 -0.99
N ILE A 53 -11.37 8.23 -1.88
CA ILE A 53 -10.40 8.52 -2.95
C ILE A 53 -10.97 8.07 -4.29
N SER A 54 -10.47 8.63 -5.40
CA SER A 54 -10.91 8.19 -6.72
C SER A 54 -10.45 6.75 -7.02
N GLN A 55 -11.24 6.03 -7.83
CA GLN A 55 -10.89 4.69 -8.28
C GLN A 55 -9.54 4.60 -9.00
N PRO A 56 -9.16 5.55 -9.90
CA PRO A 56 -7.82 5.56 -10.48
C PRO A 56 -6.71 5.69 -9.42
N LYS A 57 -6.90 6.53 -8.39
CA LYS A 57 -5.92 6.70 -7.31
C LYS A 57 -5.80 5.44 -6.46
N LEU A 58 -6.91 4.77 -6.16
CA LEU A 58 -6.90 3.48 -5.47
C LEU A 58 -6.19 2.41 -6.32
N SER A 59 -6.48 2.34 -7.62
CA SER A 59 -5.83 1.40 -8.54
C SER A 59 -4.31 1.62 -8.65
N GLN A 60 -3.85 2.88 -8.63
CA GLN A 60 -2.43 3.22 -8.58
C GLN A 60 -1.78 2.75 -7.27
N LEU A 61 -2.41 3.07 -6.13
CA LEU A 61 -1.94 2.64 -4.81
C LEU A 61 -1.78 1.12 -4.72
N LEU A 62 -2.78 0.36 -5.15
CA LEU A 62 -2.77 -1.10 -5.12
C LEU A 62 -1.75 -1.73 -6.09
N ARG A 63 -1.29 -0.97 -7.10
CA ARG A 63 -0.23 -1.38 -8.03
C ARG A 63 1.16 -0.89 -7.61
N GLY A 64 1.31 -0.43 -6.36
CA GLY A 64 2.59 0.03 -5.83
C GLY A 64 2.95 1.48 -6.19
N GLN A 65 2.07 2.22 -6.85
CA GLN A 65 2.30 3.61 -7.25
C GLN A 65 1.85 4.57 -6.15
N PHE A 66 2.49 4.47 -4.98
CA PHE A 66 2.15 5.26 -3.78
C PHE A 66 3.21 6.29 -3.40
N ARG A 67 4.24 6.51 -4.23
CA ARG A 67 5.35 7.44 -3.91
C ARG A 67 4.87 8.86 -3.60
N GLY A 68 3.87 9.33 -4.34
CA GLY A 68 3.23 10.65 -4.12
C GLY A 68 2.18 10.70 -3.01
N ILE A 69 2.02 9.64 -2.22
CA ILE A 69 1.12 9.59 -1.07
C ILE A 69 1.98 9.61 0.19
N SER A 70 1.66 10.48 1.15
CA SER A 70 2.36 10.52 2.43
C SER A 70 2.04 9.27 3.26
N GLU A 71 2.98 8.87 4.13
CA GLU A 71 2.76 7.77 5.07
C GLU A 71 1.53 8.02 5.95
N ALA A 72 1.38 9.25 6.47
CA ALA A 72 0.22 9.65 7.26
C ALA A 72 -1.11 9.44 6.50
N LYS A 73 -1.16 9.75 5.20
CA LYS A 73 -2.37 9.49 4.40
C LYS A 73 -2.60 8.00 4.20
N MET A 74 -1.55 7.20 4.03
CA MET A 74 -1.68 5.74 3.93
C MET A 74 -2.22 5.12 5.23
N LEU A 75 -1.77 5.60 6.39
CA LEU A 75 -2.30 5.20 7.70
C LEU A 75 -3.78 5.57 7.85
N GLU A 76 -4.19 6.77 7.42
CA GLU A 76 -5.59 7.19 7.40
C GLU A 76 -6.44 6.26 6.52
N LEU A 77 -5.95 5.89 5.33
CA LEU A 77 -6.64 4.95 4.44
C LEU A 77 -6.75 3.56 5.05
N LEU A 78 -5.69 3.08 5.71
CA LEU A 78 -5.71 1.80 6.44
C LEU A 78 -6.77 1.81 7.55
N ALA A 79 -6.80 2.85 8.39
CA ALA A 79 -7.81 2.98 9.43
C ALA A 79 -9.24 2.98 8.86
N ARG A 80 -9.48 3.68 7.75
CA ARG A 80 -10.80 3.68 7.08
C ARG A 80 -11.22 2.29 6.60
N VAL A 81 -10.31 1.50 6.04
CA VAL A 81 -10.67 0.12 5.65
C VAL A 81 -10.81 -0.82 6.85
N GLU A 82 -10.16 -0.56 7.98
CA GLU A 82 -10.31 -1.39 9.19
C GLU A 82 -11.64 -1.12 9.92
N VAL A 83 -12.01 0.15 10.10
CA VAL A 83 -13.08 0.60 11.02
C VAL A 83 -14.52 0.35 10.52
N VAL A 84 -14.76 -0.12 9.29
CA VAL A 84 -16.13 -0.46 8.81
C VAL A 84 -16.69 -1.75 9.46
N PHE A 85 -16.45 -1.94 10.76
CA PHE A 85 -16.93 -2.98 11.67
C PHE A 85 -17.43 -2.30 12.97
N ALA A 86 -18.46 -1.47 12.87
CA ALA A 86 -19.12 -0.89 14.05
C ALA A 86 -20.62 -0.61 13.87
N ALA A 87 -21.26 -1.22 12.86
CA ALA A 87 -22.72 -1.17 12.70
C ALA A 87 -23.23 -2.51 12.17
#